data_AF-A0A7C5YQP5-F1
#
_entry.id   AF-A0A7C5YQP5-F1
#
_cell.length_a   1.000
_cell.length_b   1.000
_cell.length_c   1.000
_cell.angle_alpha   90.00
_cell.angle_beta   90.00
_cell.angle_gamma   90.00
#
_symmetry.space_group_name_H-M   'P 1'
#
loop_
_entity.id
_entity.type
_entity.pdbx_description
1 polymer ?
#
loop_
_entity_poly.entity_id
_entity_poly.type
_entity_poly.pdbx_seq_one_letter_code
_entity_poly.pdbx_strand_id
1 'polypeptide(L)'
;SKNLHLRRVFIDLLDDTVYSVNTQYGGNTLGLKKLAMRLAIYHASQEDWLCEHMLLMGIHGPGGRVTYFTGAFPSLCGKTSTAMMEGEEIVGDDIVYLRRDGGQVRAVNVEKGIFGIIQGINSRDDPILWETLHRPGEIIFSNVLVTPEGGVHWIGKDGEVPPRGENHSGPWWIGKKDARGREIPCSHPNARFTLDMSLLANMSPQRDNPEGVVVGAIVYGGRDSDTWVPVEQSFDWEHGIVTKGASLESETTAATLGQEGVREFNPMSNRDFLSIPIGRYIQNNLDFGRGLEHPPLIFSVNYFLRDRETGAWLNEKTDKRVWYKWMEQRVHGEVGAIRTPTGWIPRYEDLRRIFQEVLGRDYPYAAYRAQFTVRVPENLAKIERIERIYRTEIADTPEAVFRVLEEQRRRLLEARERYGDYIAPEQLA
;
A
#
# COMPACT_ATOMS: atom_id res chain seq x y z
N SER A 1 -15.00 -10.71 22.60
CA SER A 1 -14.13 -10.27 23.71
C SER A 1 -14.99 -9.98 24.92
N LYS A 2 -14.78 -10.69 26.03
CA LYS A 2 -15.25 -10.22 27.35
C LYS A 2 -14.44 -8.95 27.68
N ASN A 3 -15.00 -7.98 28.40
CA ASN A 3 -14.30 -6.76 28.86
C ASN A 3 -13.83 -5.76 27.79
N LEU A 4 -14.59 -5.56 26.70
CA LEU A 4 -14.20 -4.65 25.61
C LEU A 4 -13.90 -3.21 26.08
N HIS A 5 -14.64 -2.72 27.09
CA HIS A 5 -14.45 -1.40 27.69
C HIS A 5 -13.15 -1.26 28.51
N LEU A 6 -12.56 -2.37 28.95
CA LEU A 6 -11.29 -2.42 29.69
C LEU A 6 -10.07 -2.69 28.81
N ARG A 7 -10.24 -2.72 27.48
CA ARG A 7 -9.15 -2.97 26.54
C ARG A 7 -8.15 -1.82 26.57
N ARG A 8 -6.86 -2.13 26.70
CA ARG A 8 -5.77 -1.15 26.63
C ARG A 8 -4.57 -1.73 25.89
N VAL A 9 -3.86 -0.87 25.17
CA VAL A 9 -2.51 -1.11 24.64
C VAL A 9 -1.69 0.11 25.02
N PHE A 10 -0.60 -0.09 25.75
CA PHE A 10 0.32 0.97 26.16
C PHE A 10 1.70 0.66 25.62
N ILE A 11 2.36 1.68 25.07
CA ILE A 11 3.73 1.61 24.57
C ILE A 11 4.57 2.46 25.50
N ASP A 12 5.46 1.83 26.25
CA ASP A 12 6.42 2.50 27.11
C ASP A 12 7.74 2.65 26.36
N LEU A 13 8.08 3.89 26.02
CA LEU A 13 9.28 4.23 25.26
C LEU A 13 10.53 4.31 26.14
N LEU A 14 10.39 4.39 27.47
CA LEU A 14 11.52 4.51 28.39
C LEU A 14 12.09 3.13 28.73
N ASP A 15 11.20 2.18 29.00
CA ASP A 15 11.56 0.81 29.39
C ASP A 15 11.45 -0.19 28.22
N ASP A 16 11.28 0.28 26.98
CA ASP A 16 11.12 -0.54 25.77
C ASP A 16 10.09 -1.67 25.91
N THR A 17 8.96 -1.35 26.55
CA THR A 17 7.97 -2.35 26.95
C THR A 17 6.60 -2.06 26.35
N VAL A 18 5.93 -3.12 25.86
CA VAL A 18 4.53 -3.03 25.41
C VAL A 18 3.61 -3.80 26.34
N TYR A 19 2.61 -3.11 26.87
CA TYR A 19 1.56 -3.70 27.69
C TYR A 19 0.28 -3.84 26.89
N SER A 20 -0.26 -5.05 26.81
CA SER A 20 -1.55 -5.33 26.15
C SER A 20 -2.50 -6.05 27.09
N VAL A 21 -3.68 -5.47 27.32
CA VAL A 21 -4.61 -5.91 28.35
C VAL A 21 -6.03 -6.05 27.79
N ASN A 22 -6.71 -7.14 28.14
CA ASN A 22 -8.10 -7.43 27.73
C ASN A 22 -8.32 -7.41 26.21
N THR A 23 -7.34 -7.89 25.44
CA THR A 23 -7.46 -8.06 23.99
C THR A 23 -6.88 -9.41 23.56
N GLN A 24 -7.46 -9.97 22.50
CA GLN A 24 -7.11 -11.27 21.92
C GLN A 24 -6.95 -11.18 20.39
N TYR A 25 -7.16 -9.99 19.81
CA TYR A 25 -7.03 -9.78 18.39
C TYR A 25 -5.55 -9.66 18.02
N GLY A 26 -5.11 -10.37 16.98
CA GLY A 26 -3.69 -10.52 16.63
C GLY A 26 -2.90 -9.22 16.58
N GLY A 27 -3.43 -8.17 15.93
CA GLY A 27 -2.72 -6.88 15.85
C GLY A 27 -2.46 -6.18 17.20
N ASN A 28 -3.19 -6.58 18.24
CA ASN A 28 -3.05 -6.05 19.60
C ASN A 28 -2.39 -7.05 20.57
N THR A 29 -2.08 -8.28 20.14
CA THR A 29 -1.53 -9.32 21.02
C THR A 29 -0.25 -9.96 20.52
N LEU A 30 -0.01 -9.96 19.21
CA LEU A 30 1.25 -10.44 18.63
C LEU A 30 2.33 -9.38 18.87
N GLY A 31 3.16 -9.63 19.89
CA GLY A 31 4.22 -8.70 20.33
C GLY A 31 5.15 -8.29 19.19
N LEU A 32 5.71 -9.27 18.47
CA LEU A 32 6.66 -9.07 17.37
C LEU A 32 6.00 -8.68 16.03
N LYS A 33 4.95 -7.84 16.08
CA LYS A 33 4.29 -7.27 14.89
C LYS A 33 4.05 -5.78 15.08
N LYS A 34 2.80 -5.32 15.04
CA LYS A 34 2.44 -3.89 15.15
C LYS A 34 2.76 -3.30 16.53
N LEU A 35 2.87 -4.13 17.57
CA LEU A 35 3.27 -3.70 18.90
C LEU A 35 4.75 -3.31 18.92
N ALA A 36 5.65 -4.24 18.56
CA ALA A 36 7.08 -3.97 18.44
C ALA A 36 7.42 -2.89 17.40
N MET A 37 6.63 -2.80 16.31
CA MET A 37 6.79 -1.76 15.29
C MET A 37 6.74 -0.34 15.86
N ARG A 38 5.93 -0.08 16.89
CA ARG A 38 5.84 1.25 17.52
C ARG A 38 7.14 1.60 18.25
N LEU A 39 7.72 0.65 18.98
CA LEU A 39 9.05 0.84 19.59
C LEU A 39 10.13 1.00 18.52
N ALA A 40 10.07 0.19 17.46
CA ALA A 40 11.00 0.26 16.33
C ALA A 40 11.00 1.62 15.65
N ILE A 41 9.85 2.26 15.43
CA ILE A 41 9.76 3.63 14.90
C ILE A 41 10.45 4.64 15.82
N TYR A 42 10.33 4.47 17.14
CA TYR A 42 11.00 5.34 18.10
C TYR A 42 12.52 5.20 18.01
N HIS A 43 13.05 3.97 18.01
CA HIS A 43 14.48 3.69 17.85
C HIS A 43 15.01 4.17 16.50
N ALA A 44 14.31 3.88 15.41
CA ALA A 44 14.62 4.34 14.06
C ALA A 44 14.82 5.86 13.99
N SER A 45 13.98 6.61 14.71
CA SER A 45 14.06 8.08 14.82
C SER A 45 15.31 8.61 15.53
N GLN A 46 15.93 7.79 16.38
CA GLN A 46 17.15 8.14 17.12
C GLN A 46 18.43 7.59 16.46
N GLU A 47 18.30 6.53 15.66
CA GLU A 47 19.42 5.74 15.14
C GLU A 47 19.59 5.84 13.61
N ASP A 48 18.94 6.80 12.96
CA ASP A 48 19.12 7.12 11.54
C ASP A 48 18.77 5.97 10.56
N TRP A 49 17.72 5.22 10.88
CA TRP A 49 17.10 4.23 9.99
C TRP A 49 15.58 4.43 9.94
N LEU A 50 14.86 3.68 9.10
CA LEU A 50 13.40 3.81 8.96
C LEU A 50 12.70 2.49 9.26
N CYS A 51 11.63 2.54 10.05
CA CYS A 51 10.70 1.43 10.26
C CYS A 51 9.37 1.77 9.58
N GLU A 52 9.03 1.03 8.54
CA GLU A 52 7.95 1.40 7.63
C GLU A 52 6.87 0.34 7.48
N HIS A 53 5.63 0.80 7.32
CA HIS A 53 4.45 -0.03 7.06
C HIS A 53 4.37 -0.45 5.57
N MET A 54 5.43 -1.07 5.08
CA MET A 54 5.63 -1.33 3.66
C MET A 54 5.64 -2.83 3.35
N LEU A 55 5.21 -3.17 2.14
CA LEU A 55 5.64 -4.42 1.51
C LEU A 55 7.11 -4.31 1.08
N LEU A 56 7.74 -5.46 0.83
CA LEU A 56 9.03 -5.59 0.14
C LEU A 56 8.93 -6.75 -0.85
N MET A 57 9.16 -6.46 -2.13
CA MET A 57 9.01 -7.43 -3.22
C MET A 57 10.11 -7.26 -4.28
N GLY A 58 10.48 -8.35 -4.93
CA GLY A 58 11.42 -8.36 -6.05
C GLY A 58 10.67 -8.38 -7.39
N ILE A 59 10.94 -7.39 -8.24
CA ILE A 59 10.36 -7.28 -9.58
C ILE A 59 11.36 -7.81 -10.60
N HIS A 60 10.95 -8.83 -11.37
CA HIS A 60 11.76 -9.41 -12.44
C HIS A 60 11.84 -8.49 -13.66
N GLY A 61 13.05 -8.07 -14.04
CA GLY A 61 13.31 -7.32 -15.26
C GLY A 61 13.84 -8.19 -16.40
N PRO A 62 14.02 -7.61 -17.60
CA PRO A 62 14.78 -8.20 -18.70
C PRO A 62 16.13 -8.78 -18.28
N GLY A 63 16.52 -9.90 -18.90
CA GLY A 63 17.79 -10.58 -18.62
C GLY A 63 17.83 -11.34 -17.28
N GLY A 64 16.68 -11.53 -16.62
CA GLY A 64 16.59 -12.27 -15.36
C GLY A 64 17.03 -11.47 -14.13
N ARG A 65 17.21 -10.15 -14.26
CA ARG A 65 17.52 -9.28 -13.12
C ARG A 65 16.32 -9.17 -12.18
N VAL A 66 16.57 -8.90 -10.91
CA VAL A 66 15.53 -8.63 -9.91
C VAL A 66 15.82 -7.28 -9.27
N THR A 67 14.81 -6.40 -9.28
CA THR A 67 14.89 -5.07 -8.63
C THR A 67 13.93 -5.03 -7.46
N TYR A 68 14.41 -4.69 -6.25
CA TYR A 68 13.58 -4.72 -5.05
C TYR A 68 12.87 -3.39 -4.79
N PHE A 69 11.58 -3.50 -4.48
CA PHE A 69 10.66 -2.38 -4.32
C PHE A 69 10.06 -2.45 -2.93
N THR A 70 9.97 -1.31 -2.24
CA THR A 70 9.10 -1.16 -1.07
C THR A 70 7.82 -0.43 -1.44
N GLY A 71 6.74 -0.69 -0.71
CA GLY A 71 5.44 -0.08 -1.03
C GLY A 71 4.54 0.17 0.18
N ALA A 72 4.12 1.42 0.39
CA ALA A 72 3.23 1.83 1.46
C ALA A 72 1.82 2.11 0.93
N PHE A 73 0.84 1.40 1.47
CA PHE A 73 -0.57 1.53 1.11
C PHE A 73 -1.45 1.44 2.35
N PRO A 74 -2.41 2.37 2.53
CA PRO A 74 -3.42 2.27 3.57
C PRO A 74 -4.19 0.95 3.47
N SER A 75 -4.85 0.59 4.56
CA SER A 75 -5.66 -0.64 4.63
C SER A 75 -6.62 -0.74 3.44
N LEU A 76 -6.76 -1.94 2.88
CA LEU A 76 -7.63 -2.25 1.73
C LEU A 76 -7.30 -1.49 0.43
N CYS A 77 -6.11 -0.88 0.31
CA CYS A 77 -5.66 -0.16 -0.90
C CYS A 77 -4.72 -0.96 -1.80
N GLY A 78 -4.60 -2.28 -1.58
CA GLY A 78 -3.89 -3.18 -2.49
C GLY A 78 -2.47 -3.59 -2.07
N LYS A 79 -2.02 -3.34 -0.83
CA LYS A 79 -0.68 -3.75 -0.36
C LYS A 79 -0.41 -5.24 -0.57
N THR A 80 -1.19 -6.12 0.06
CA THR A 80 -1.00 -7.57 -0.02
C THR A 80 -1.16 -8.09 -1.45
N SER A 81 -2.16 -7.59 -2.19
CA SER A 81 -2.35 -8.02 -3.58
C SER A 81 -1.20 -7.55 -4.49
N THR A 82 -0.49 -6.47 -4.14
CA THR A 82 0.69 -6.01 -4.85
C THR A 82 1.93 -6.81 -4.45
N ALA A 83 2.12 -7.10 -3.16
CA ALA A 83 3.20 -7.97 -2.67
C ALA A 83 3.12 -9.39 -3.24
N MET A 84 1.91 -9.85 -3.56
CA MET A 84 1.61 -11.17 -4.15
C MET A 84 1.40 -11.13 -5.65
N MET A 85 2.04 -10.19 -6.34
CA MET A 85 1.91 -10.08 -7.79
C MET A 85 2.44 -11.33 -8.49
N GLU A 86 1.64 -11.89 -9.39
CA GLU A 86 2.00 -13.09 -10.15
C GLU A 86 3.23 -12.84 -11.04
N GLY A 87 4.22 -13.73 -10.92
CA GLY A 87 5.51 -13.64 -11.61
C GLY A 87 6.58 -12.86 -10.86
N GLU A 88 6.26 -12.31 -9.68
CA GLU A 88 7.19 -11.53 -8.85
C GLU A 88 7.46 -12.22 -7.51
N GLU A 89 8.57 -11.85 -6.86
CA GLU A 89 8.98 -12.45 -5.60
C GLU A 89 8.51 -11.64 -4.39
N ILE A 90 8.04 -12.31 -3.34
CA ILE A 90 7.74 -11.67 -2.06
C ILE A 90 8.90 -11.82 -1.08
N VAL A 91 9.31 -10.72 -0.46
CA VAL A 91 10.24 -10.70 0.69
C VAL A 91 9.48 -10.46 2.00
N GLY A 92 8.47 -9.57 1.98
CA GLY A 92 7.56 -9.31 3.09
C GLY A 92 6.34 -8.50 2.65
N ASP A 93 5.22 -8.59 3.36
CA ASP A 93 3.97 -7.92 2.97
C ASP A 93 3.59 -6.70 3.81
N ASP A 94 4.24 -6.46 4.96
CA ASP A 94 3.65 -5.59 5.97
C ASP A 94 4.63 -4.73 6.80
N ILE A 95 5.85 -5.18 7.15
CA ILE A 95 6.80 -4.36 7.92
C ILE A 95 8.21 -4.48 7.34
N VAL A 96 8.82 -3.32 7.06
CA VAL A 96 10.18 -3.24 6.50
C VAL A 96 11.06 -2.33 7.35
N TYR A 97 12.29 -2.74 7.60
CA TYR A 97 13.33 -1.84 8.11
C TYR A 97 14.22 -1.41 6.94
N LEU A 98 14.44 -0.10 6.80
CA LEU A 98 15.34 0.46 5.80
C LEU A 98 16.56 1.10 6.47
N ARG A 99 17.76 0.77 5.98
CA ARG A 99 19.03 1.33 6.45
C ARG A 99 19.83 1.89 5.28
N ARG A 100 20.66 2.88 5.57
CA ARG A 100 21.68 3.37 4.63
C ARG A 100 22.90 2.47 4.75
N ASP A 101 23.37 1.97 3.63
CA ASP A 101 24.61 1.20 3.54
C ASP A 101 25.34 1.56 2.25
N GLY A 102 26.58 2.03 2.35
CA GLY A 102 27.41 2.41 1.20
C GLY A 102 26.74 3.36 0.20
N GLY A 103 25.99 4.36 0.69
CA GLY A 103 25.29 5.35 -0.16
C GLY A 103 23.98 4.86 -0.80
N GLN A 104 23.57 3.62 -0.50
CA GLN A 104 22.34 2.98 -0.99
C GLN A 104 21.37 2.68 0.16
N VAL A 105 20.14 2.33 -0.19
CA VAL A 105 19.14 1.88 0.78
C VAL A 105 19.04 0.36 0.75
N ARG A 106 19.21 -0.28 1.91
CA ARG A 106 18.95 -1.71 2.09
C ARG A 106 17.70 -1.92 2.92
N ALA A 107 16.94 -2.96 2.58
CA ALA A 107 15.69 -3.30 3.25
C ALA A 107 15.65 -4.76 3.70
N VAL A 108 15.05 -5.00 4.85
CA VAL A 108 14.71 -6.33 5.36
C VAL A 108 13.25 -6.40 5.76
N ASN A 109 12.63 -7.54 5.51
CA ASN A 109 11.38 -7.92 6.19
C ASN A 109 11.74 -8.42 7.60
N VAL A 110 11.05 -7.91 8.61
CA VAL A 110 11.28 -8.31 10.01
C VAL A 110 10.32 -9.39 10.51
N GLU A 111 9.37 -9.80 9.66
CA GLU A 111 8.36 -10.79 10.00
C GLU A 111 8.69 -12.19 9.47
N LYS A 112 8.29 -13.21 10.25
CA LYS A 112 8.51 -14.61 9.85
C LYS A 112 7.44 -15.14 8.88
N GLY A 113 6.21 -14.66 9.05
CA GLY A 113 5.01 -15.22 8.44
C GLY A 113 4.06 -14.11 7.99
N ILE A 114 2.94 -14.52 7.38
CA ILE A 114 1.88 -13.61 6.95
C ILE A 114 0.72 -13.64 7.93
N PHE A 115 0.15 -12.47 8.22
CA PHE A 115 -1.09 -12.32 8.98
C PHE A 115 -2.14 -11.55 8.13
N GLY A 116 -2.59 -12.19 7.06
CA GLY A 116 -3.36 -11.57 5.99
C GLY A 116 -4.87 -11.59 6.22
N ILE A 117 -5.58 -10.62 5.64
CA ILE A 117 -7.06 -10.65 5.54
C ILE A 117 -7.45 -11.72 4.54
N ILE A 118 -8.37 -12.61 4.92
CA ILE A 118 -8.81 -13.70 4.04
C ILE A 118 -10.00 -13.35 3.14
N GLN A 119 -10.76 -12.31 3.50
CA GLN A 119 -11.94 -11.88 2.74
C GLN A 119 -11.56 -11.60 1.28
N GLY A 120 -12.30 -12.21 0.36
CA GLY A 120 -12.15 -12.00 -1.09
C GLY A 120 -11.11 -12.90 -1.76
N ILE A 121 -10.26 -13.62 -1.03
CA ILE A 121 -9.27 -14.52 -1.61
C ILE A 121 -9.98 -15.67 -2.34
N ASN A 122 -9.68 -15.82 -3.63
CA ASN A 122 -10.24 -16.81 -4.54
C ASN A 122 -9.22 -17.30 -5.58
N SER A 123 -9.49 -18.40 -6.28
CA SER A 123 -8.54 -19.01 -7.22
C SER A 123 -8.21 -18.13 -8.43
N ARG A 124 -9.08 -17.19 -8.79
CA ARG A 124 -8.92 -16.32 -9.97
C ARG A 124 -8.09 -15.08 -9.65
N ASP A 125 -8.45 -14.36 -8.60
CA ASP A 125 -7.85 -13.06 -8.28
C ASP A 125 -6.57 -13.19 -7.45
N ASP A 126 -6.43 -14.26 -6.67
CA ASP A 126 -5.33 -14.47 -5.72
C ASP A 126 -4.75 -15.90 -5.80
N PRO A 127 -4.29 -16.37 -6.97
CA PRO A 127 -3.93 -17.78 -7.21
C PRO A 127 -2.83 -18.30 -6.27
N ILE A 128 -1.82 -17.49 -5.96
CA ILE A 128 -0.71 -17.87 -5.07
C ILE A 128 -1.22 -18.13 -3.65
N LEU A 129 -2.01 -17.21 -3.11
CA LEU A 129 -2.59 -17.35 -1.77
C LEU A 129 -3.60 -18.50 -1.75
N TRP A 130 -4.43 -18.60 -2.78
CA TRP A 130 -5.39 -19.69 -2.93
C TRP A 130 -4.70 -21.05 -2.87
N GLU A 131 -3.66 -21.25 -3.69
CA GLU A 131 -2.89 -22.48 -3.70
C GLU A 131 -2.25 -22.76 -2.34
N THR A 132 -1.60 -21.75 -1.75
CA THR A 132 -0.96 -21.86 -0.43
C THR A 132 -1.96 -22.30 0.64
N LEU A 133 -3.17 -21.73 0.65
CA LEU A 133 -4.22 -22.05 1.62
C LEU A 133 -4.82 -23.46 1.45
N HIS A 134 -4.58 -24.14 0.33
CA HIS A 134 -5.04 -25.50 0.06
C HIS A 134 -3.90 -26.53 0.04
N ARG A 135 -2.65 -26.11 0.22
CA ARG A 135 -1.48 -27.00 0.32
C ARG A 135 -1.33 -27.55 1.74
N PRO A 136 -0.74 -28.74 1.91
CA PRO A 136 -0.34 -29.23 3.24
C PRO A 136 0.62 -28.25 3.92
N GLY A 137 0.30 -27.88 5.16
CA GLY A 137 1.09 -26.94 5.96
C GLY A 137 0.33 -26.49 7.20
N GLU A 138 1.02 -25.86 8.15
CA GLU A 138 0.37 -25.27 9.31
C GLU A 138 -0.20 -23.89 8.93
N ILE A 139 -1.53 -23.79 8.90
CA ILE A 139 -2.25 -22.56 8.61
C ILE A 139 -3.30 -22.34 9.71
N ILE A 140 -3.25 -21.16 10.33
CA ILE A 140 -4.21 -20.79 11.38
C ILE A 140 -5.24 -19.83 10.78
N PHE A 141 -6.48 -20.29 10.68
CA PHE A 141 -7.62 -19.47 10.28
C PHE A 141 -8.31 -18.85 11.49
N SER A 142 -8.60 -17.55 11.42
CA SER A 142 -9.28 -16.80 12.48
C SER A 142 -10.58 -16.18 11.97
N ASN A 143 -11.69 -16.44 12.68
CA ASN A 143 -13.02 -15.88 12.40
C ASN A 143 -13.66 -16.25 11.04
N VAL A 144 -13.25 -17.37 10.46
CA VAL A 144 -13.87 -17.99 9.27
C VAL A 144 -15.06 -18.88 9.67
N LEU A 145 -15.83 -19.35 8.69
CA LEU A 145 -16.79 -20.45 8.88
C LEU A 145 -16.02 -21.77 8.91
N VAL A 146 -16.29 -22.60 9.91
CA VAL A 146 -15.84 -24.00 9.98
C VAL A 146 -17.05 -24.89 9.72
N THR A 147 -16.96 -25.78 8.73
CA THR A 147 -18.05 -26.69 8.37
C THR A 147 -18.09 -27.91 9.30
N PRO A 148 -19.22 -28.61 9.43
CA PRO A 148 -19.30 -29.83 10.26
C PRO A 148 -18.29 -30.92 9.89
N GLU A 149 -17.83 -30.94 8.64
CA GLU A 149 -16.85 -31.89 8.10
C GLU A 149 -15.40 -31.46 8.36
N GLY A 150 -15.19 -30.32 9.04
CA GLY A 150 -13.86 -29.79 9.36
C GLY A 150 -13.26 -28.91 8.26
N GLY A 151 -14.02 -28.56 7.23
CA GLY A 151 -13.60 -27.61 6.19
C GLY A 151 -13.73 -26.15 6.65
N VAL A 152 -13.19 -25.21 5.86
CA VAL A 152 -13.32 -23.77 6.10
C VAL A 152 -13.92 -23.03 4.92
N HIS A 153 -14.70 -21.98 5.20
CA HIS A 153 -15.27 -21.10 4.18
C HIS A 153 -15.24 -19.62 4.65
N TRP A 154 -15.11 -18.69 3.70
CA TRP A 154 -15.08 -17.26 3.97
C TRP A 154 -15.79 -16.46 2.87
N ILE A 155 -16.09 -15.19 3.15
CA ILE A 155 -16.70 -14.28 2.17
C ILE A 155 -15.80 -14.17 0.94
N GLY A 156 -16.32 -14.56 -0.22
CA GLY A 156 -15.62 -14.48 -1.50
C GLY A 156 -14.74 -15.69 -1.83
N LYS A 157 -14.76 -16.76 -1.02
CA LYS A 157 -14.16 -18.04 -1.39
C LYS A 157 -14.89 -18.64 -2.59
N ASP A 158 -14.19 -19.37 -3.46
CA ASP A 158 -14.85 -20.14 -4.52
C ASP A 158 -15.81 -21.20 -3.96
N GLY A 159 -16.88 -21.46 -4.71
CA GLY A 159 -17.93 -22.43 -4.39
C GLY A 159 -19.12 -21.82 -3.64
N GLU A 160 -20.15 -22.64 -3.43
CA GLU A 160 -21.33 -22.22 -2.68
C GLU A 160 -21.02 -22.09 -1.19
N VAL A 161 -21.66 -21.12 -0.54
CA VAL A 161 -21.55 -20.93 0.92
C VAL A 161 -22.21 -22.14 1.61
N PRO A 162 -21.50 -22.87 2.49
CA PRO A 162 -22.07 -24.00 3.21
C PRO A 162 -23.32 -23.59 4.02
N PRO A 163 -24.36 -24.43 4.11
CA PRO A 163 -25.64 -24.04 4.70
C PRO A 163 -25.55 -23.77 6.21
N ARG A 164 -24.57 -24.38 6.90
CA ARG A 164 -24.36 -24.26 8.35
C ARG A 164 -22.92 -24.59 8.75
N GLY A 165 -22.54 -24.20 9.95
CA GLY A 165 -21.26 -24.50 10.57
C GLY A 165 -21.08 -23.72 11.88
N GLU A 166 -19.84 -23.40 12.22
CA GLU A 166 -19.50 -22.53 13.35
C GLU A 166 -18.60 -21.38 12.88
N ASN A 167 -18.84 -20.16 13.35
CA ASN A 167 -17.98 -19.03 13.05
C ASN A 167 -17.79 -18.12 14.29
N HIS A 168 -17.24 -16.92 14.09
CA HIS A 168 -17.00 -15.92 15.14
C HIS A 168 -18.23 -15.54 15.99
N SER A 169 -19.44 -15.88 15.55
CA SER A 169 -20.70 -15.66 16.27
C SER A 169 -21.25 -16.93 16.96
N GLY A 170 -20.48 -18.02 17.02
CA GLY A 170 -20.91 -19.35 17.46
C GLY A 170 -21.58 -20.14 16.32
N PRO A 171 -22.53 -21.06 16.61
CA PRO A 171 -23.24 -21.84 15.59
C PRO A 171 -23.88 -20.92 14.54
N TRP A 172 -23.62 -21.17 13.27
CA TRP A 172 -23.99 -20.31 12.15
C TRP A 172 -24.75 -21.07 11.06
N TRP A 173 -25.66 -20.38 10.37
CA TRP A 173 -26.42 -20.86 9.22
C TRP A 173 -26.75 -19.70 8.27
N ILE A 174 -27.08 -20.00 7.00
CA ILE A 174 -27.48 -18.99 6.02
C ILE A 174 -28.67 -18.16 6.54
N GLY A 175 -28.55 -16.84 6.49
CA GLY A 175 -29.57 -15.92 7.00
C GLY A 175 -29.58 -15.75 8.52
N LYS A 176 -28.58 -16.26 9.26
CA LYS A 176 -28.43 -15.95 10.70
C LYS A 176 -28.33 -14.43 10.89
N LYS A 177 -29.08 -13.90 11.85
CA LYS A 177 -29.10 -12.47 12.18
C LYS A 177 -28.60 -12.22 13.60
N ASP A 178 -28.03 -11.05 13.82
CA ASP A 178 -27.67 -10.56 15.15
C ASP A 178 -28.91 -10.07 15.92
N ALA A 179 -28.72 -9.70 17.19
CA ALA A 179 -29.79 -9.17 18.05
C ALA A 179 -30.45 -7.87 17.52
N ARG A 180 -29.88 -7.24 16.49
CA ARG A 180 -30.39 -6.03 15.84
C ARG A 180 -31.01 -6.34 14.46
N GLY A 181 -31.17 -7.63 14.12
CA GLY A 181 -31.76 -8.06 12.87
C GLY A 181 -30.84 -7.95 11.64
N ARG A 182 -29.56 -7.64 11.83
CA ARG A 182 -28.58 -7.57 10.73
C ARG A 182 -28.04 -8.96 10.43
N GLU A 183 -27.90 -9.28 9.15
CA GLU A 183 -27.35 -10.57 8.74
C GLU A 183 -25.88 -10.69 9.16
N ILE A 184 -25.54 -11.86 9.70
CA ILE A 184 -24.18 -12.22 10.08
C ILE A 184 -23.58 -13.02 8.91
N PRO A 185 -22.53 -12.53 8.25
CA PRO A 185 -21.90 -13.26 7.14
C PRO A 185 -21.20 -14.54 7.60
N CYS A 186 -20.87 -15.43 6.65
CA CYS A 186 -20.19 -16.70 6.94
C CYS A 186 -18.85 -16.53 7.66
N SER A 187 -18.07 -15.50 7.33
CA SER A 187 -16.84 -15.10 8.05
C SER A 187 -16.89 -13.64 8.48
N HIS A 188 -16.09 -13.26 9.46
CA HIS A 188 -15.94 -11.84 9.80
C HIS A 188 -15.24 -11.09 8.64
N PRO A 189 -15.58 -9.82 8.32
CA PRO A 189 -14.88 -9.06 7.26
C PRO A 189 -13.37 -8.90 7.50
N ASN A 190 -12.97 -8.87 8.78
CA ASN A 190 -11.56 -8.88 9.20
C ASN A 190 -11.10 -10.29 9.65
N ALA A 191 -11.67 -11.36 9.09
CA ALA A 191 -11.15 -12.71 9.25
C ALA A 191 -9.74 -12.81 8.66
N ARG A 192 -8.91 -13.66 9.26
CA ARG A 192 -7.47 -13.73 8.97
C ARG A 192 -7.03 -15.14 8.67
N PHE A 193 -5.97 -15.27 7.90
CA PHE A 193 -5.13 -16.46 7.87
C PHE A 193 -3.75 -16.10 8.43
N THR A 194 -3.10 -17.07 9.07
CA THR A 194 -1.72 -16.97 9.53
C THR A 194 -0.94 -18.16 8.99
N LEU A 195 0.18 -17.90 8.33
CA LEU A 195 1.02 -18.93 7.73
C LEU A 195 2.50 -18.55 7.79
N ASP A 196 3.37 -19.56 7.75
CA ASP A 196 4.81 -19.35 7.49
C ASP A 196 5.00 -18.97 6.01
N MET A 197 5.82 -17.94 5.75
CA MET A 197 6.10 -17.49 4.38
C MET A 197 6.75 -18.58 3.53
N SER A 198 7.39 -19.59 4.13
CA SER A 198 7.98 -20.73 3.41
C SER A 198 6.95 -21.57 2.65
N LEU A 199 5.65 -21.42 2.92
CA LEU A 199 4.58 -22.08 2.19
C LEU A 199 4.28 -21.40 0.84
N LEU A 200 4.71 -20.15 0.65
CA LEU A 200 4.45 -19.37 -0.55
C LEU A 200 5.38 -19.80 -1.68
N ALA A 201 4.81 -20.14 -2.84
CA ALA A 201 5.57 -20.57 -4.00
C ALA A 201 6.45 -19.46 -4.60
N ASN A 202 6.15 -18.18 -4.32
CA ASN A 202 6.87 -17.02 -4.82
C ASN A 202 7.76 -16.34 -3.75
N MET A 203 8.07 -17.01 -2.64
CA MET A 203 8.98 -16.46 -1.64
C MET A 203 10.36 -16.21 -2.25
N SER A 204 10.87 -14.98 -2.10
CA SER A 204 12.19 -14.61 -2.61
C SER A 204 13.30 -15.41 -1.91
N PRO A 205 14.34 -15.86 -2.63
CA PRO A 205 15.52 -16.46 -2.01
C PRO A 205 16.30 -15.47 -1.14
N GLN A 206 16.09 -14.16 -1.31
CA GLN A 206 16.73 -13.12 -0.51
C GLN A 206 16.00 -12.82 0.81
N ARG A 207 14.92 -13.55 1.13
CA ARG A 207 14.08 -13.29 2.30
C ARG A 207 14.87 -13.26 3.63
N ASP A 208 15.81 -14.17 3.79
CA ASP A 208 16.63 -14.31 5.01
C ASP A 208 18.04 -13.73 4.84
N ASN A 209 18.27 -12.88 3.83
CA ASN A 209 19.56 -12.23 3.64
C ASN A 209 19.82 -11.24 4.80
N PRO A 210 20.84 -11.46 5.65
CA PRO A 210 21.10 -10.62 6.81
C PRO A 210 21.54 -9.20 6.44
N GLU A 211 22.12 -9.02 5.25
CA GLU A 211 22.48 -7.70 4.73
C GLU A 211 21.26 -6.97 4.18
N GLY A 212 20.15 -7.68 3.92
CA GLY A 212 18.99 -7.16 3.24
C GLY A 212 19.23 -6.90 1.74
N VAL A 213 18.17 -6.49 1.07
CA VAL A 213 18.16 -6.25 -0.39
C VAL A 213 18.31 -4.76 -0.70
N VAL A 214 19.03 -4.45 -1.77
CA VAL A 214 19.14 -3.06 -2.25
C VAL A 214 17.81 -2.63 -2.85
N VAL A 215 17.24 -1.54 -2.33
CA VAL A 215 15.97 -0.98 -2.78
C VAL A 215 16.21 -0.09 -4.00
N GLY A 216 15.54 -0.40 -5.11
CA GLY A 216 15.55 0.42 -6.32
C GLY A 216 14.41 1.44 -6.37
N ALA A 217 13.29 1.17 -5.71
CA ALA A 217 12.13 2.04 -5.71
C ALA A 217 11.30 1.97 -4.42
N ILE A 218 10.66 3.10 -4.09
CA ILE A 218 9.65 3.23 -3.04
C ILE A 218 8.33 3.65 -3.68
N VAL A 219 7.26 2.92 -3.40
CA VAL A 219 5.94 3.17 -4.00
C VAL A 219 4.93 3.58 -2.94
N TYR A 220 4.22 4.68 -3.16
CA TYR A 220 3.08 5.08 -2.34
C TYR A 220 1.78 4.89 -3.12
N GLY A 221 0.77 4.31 -2.49
CA GLY A 221 -0.54 4.17 -3.13
C GLY A 221 -1.68 4.32 -2.15
N GLY A 222 -2.82 4.76 -2.65
CA GLY A 222 -4.03 4.96 -1.86
C GLY A 222 -5.26 4.81 -2.73
N ARG A 223 -6.44 4.72 -2.11
CA ARG A 223 -7.69 4.80 -2.84
C ARG A 223 -7.98 6.25 -3.18
N ASP A 224 -7.95 6.54 -4.47
CA ASP A 224 -8.12 7.88 -5.01
C ASP A 224 -8.95 7.78 -6.31
N SER A 225 -10.16 8.30 -6.29
CA SER A 225 -11.07 8.15 -7.42
C SER A 225 -10.82 9.14 -8.57
N ASP A 226 -10.08 10.22 -8.32
CA ASP A 226 -10.10 11.39 -9.22
C ASP A 226 -8.81 12.21 -9.29
N THR A 227 -7.78 12.00 -8.47
CA THR A 227 -6.65 12.95 -8.38
C THR A 227 -5.37 12.40 -9.02
N TRP A 228 -4.84 11.29 -8.51
CA TRP A 228 -3.59 10.68 -9.00
C TRP A 228 -3.80 9.85 -10.26
N VAL A 229 -2.84 9.92 -11.19
CA VAL A 229 -2.75 9.03 -12.36
C VAL A 229 -2.33 7.61 -11.93
N PRO A 230 -2.47 6.57 -12.79
CA PRO A 230 -2.21 5.20 -12.38
C PRO A 230 -0.80 4.91 -11.88
N VAL A 231 0.21 5.57 -12.47
CA VAL A 231 1.61 5.53 -12.02
C VAL A 231 2.31 6.84 -12.34
N GLU A 232 3.08 7.37 -11.40
CA GLU A 232 3.85 8.61 -11.57
C GLU A 232 5.13 8.56 -10.74
N GLN A 233 6.27 8.94 -11.32
CA GLN A 233 7.53 9.12 -10.62
C GLN A 233 7.61 10.54 -10.02
N SER A 234 8.12 10.69 -8.80
CA SER A 234 8.47 12.01 -8.25
C SER A 234 9.66 12.64 -8.99
N PHE A 235 9.89 13.95 -8.80
CA PHE A 235 11.05 14.63 -9.38
C PHE A 235 12.35 14.21 -8.71
N ASP A 236 12.32 14.03 -7.40
CA ASP A 236 13.45 13.64 -6.56
C ASP A 236 12.91 13.04 -5.23
N TRP A 237 13.84 12.75 -4.31
CA TRP A 237 13.53 12.20 -2.99
C TRP A 237 12.63 13.13 -2.16
N GLU A 238 13.00 14.41 -2.03
CA GLU A 238 12.27 15.36 -1.19
C GLU A 238 10.85 15.58 -1.74
N HIS A 239 10.72 15.76 -3.06
CA HIS A 239 9.44 15.85 -3.74
C HIS A 239 8.59 14.60 -3.53
N GLY A 240 9.19 13.40 -3.62
CA GLY A 240 8.50 12.13 -3.41
C GLY A 240 8.02 11.94 -1.97
N ILE A 241 8.90 12.18 -0.99
CA ILE A 241 8.56 12.12 0.43
C ILE A 241 7.43 13.08 0.76
N VAL A 242 7.46 14.33 0.29
CA VAL A 242 6.40 15.30 0.61
C VAL A 242 5.11 14.99 -0.14
N THR A 243 5.16 14.89 -1.47
CA THR A 243 3.94 14.90 -2.29
C THR A 243 3.28 13.54 -2.44
N LYS A 244 4.01 12.45 -2.24
CA LYS A 244 3.51 11.08 -2.41
C LYS A 244 3.40 10.33 -1.07
N GLY A 245 4.39 10.50 -0.19
CA GLY A 245 4.37 9.91 1.15
C GLY A 245 3.58 10.74 2.17
N ALA A 246 4.07 11.95 2.48
CA ALA A 246 3.51 12.81 3.53
C ALA A 246 2.12 13.33 3.15
N SER A 247 1.83 13.46 1.86
CA SER A 247 0.54 13.91 1.34
C SER A 247 -0.41 12.76 0.98
N LEU A 248 -0.15 11.55 1.50
CA LEU A 248 -0.97 10.38 1.23
C LEU A 248 -2.33 10.52 1.92
N GLU A 249 -3.39 10.46 1.11
CA GLU A 249 -4.78 10.37 1.53
C GLU A 249 -5.39 9.11 0.91
N SER A 250 -6.40 8.54 1.57
CA SER A 250 -7.16 7.43 0.99
C SER A 250 -8.64 7.59 1.28
N GLU A 251 -9.48 7.34 0.27
CA GLU A 251 -10.93 7.37 0.41
C GLU A 251 -11.43 6.19 1.25
N THR A 252 -12.36 6.48 2.18
CA THR A 252 -13.06 5.47 2.96
C THR A 252 -13.95 4.61 2.06
N THR A 253 -13.92 3.29 2.31
CA THR A 253 -14.94 2.40 1.74
C THR A 253 -16.22 2.48 2.57
N ALA A 254 -17.38 2.23 1.94
CA ALA A 254 -18.67 2.17 2.64
C ALA A 254 -18.67 1.22 3.87
N ALA A 255 -17.76 0.23 3.89
CA ALA A 255 -17.64 -0.75 4.97
C ALA A 255 -17.02 -0.19 6.27
N THR A 256 -16.26 0.92 6.21
CA THR A 256 -15.41 1.31 7.34
C THR A 256 -16.12 2.24 8.32
N LEU A 257 -16.91 3.23 7.90
CA LEU A 257 -17.47 4.26 8.81
C LEU A 257 -18.77 4.96 8.34
N GLY A 258 -19.52 4.40 7.39
CA GLY A 258 -20.88 4.87 7.06
C GLY A 258 -21.00 6.07 6.11
N GLN A 259 -19.89 6.67 5.66
CA GLN A 259 -19.86 7.59 4.52
C GLN A 259 -18.77 7.17 3.52
N GLU A 260 -19.17 6.89 2.29
CA GLU A 260 -18.28 6.58 1.16
C GLU A 260 -17.68 7.88 0.60
N GLY A 261 -16.38 7.86 0.25
CA GLY A 261 -15.72 8.99 -0.42
C GLY A 261 -15.10 10.05 0.50
N VAL A 262 -15.06 9.84 1.81
CA VAL A 262 -14.31 10.72 2.73
C VAL A 262 -12.82 10.40 2.61
N ARG A 263 -11.98 11.40 2.34
CA ARG A 263 -10.53 11.23 2.27
C ARG A 263 -9.92 11.28 3.66
N GLU A 264 -9.26 10.19 4.06
CA GLU A 264 -8.53 10.08 5.31
C GLU A 264 -7.05 10.33 5.08
N PHE A 265 -6.50 11.30 5.81
CA PHE A 265 -5.07 11.61 5.83
C PHE A 265 -4.28 10.52 6.56
N ASN A 266 -3.33 9.90 5.86
CA ASN A 266 -2.52 8.80 6.39
C ASN A 266 -1.09 8.86 5.82
N PRO A 267 -0.24 9.78 6.31
CA PRO A 267 1.11 9.98 5.80
C PRO A 267 1.92 8.68 5.85
N MET A 268 2.55 8.34 4.71
CA MET A 268 3.32 7.11 4.46
C MET A 268 2.58 5.81 4.81
N SER A 269 1.25 5.87 4.96
CA SER A 269 0.44 4.78 5.49
C SER A 269 0.87 4.28 6.88
N ASN A 270 1.55 5.12 7.67
CA ASN A 270 2.19 4.72 8.92
C ASN A 270 1.57 5.40 10.17
N ARG A 271 0.59 6.30 9.98
CA ARG A 271 0.01 7.17 11.03
C ARG A 271 -0.39 6.43 12.31
N ASP A 272 -1.09 5.30 12.19
CA ASP A 272 -1.60 4.53 13.34
C ASP A 272 -0.52 3.82 14.16
N PHE A 273 0.72 3.78 13.65
CA PHE A 273 1.87 3.12 14.27
C PHE A 273 2.92 4.11 14.77
N LEU A 274 2.75 5.42 14.52
CA LEU A 274 3.72 6.40 14.96
C LEU A 274 3.75 6.48 16.51
N SER A 275 4.95 6.34 17.05
CA SER A 275 5.30 6.56 18.46
C SER A 275 6.01 7.90 18.68
N ILE A 276 6.20 8.66 17.61
CA ILE A 276 6.84 9.97 17.57
C ILE A 276 5.90 10.98 16.91
N PRO A 277 6.12 12.30 17.12
CA PRO A 277 5.39 13.34 16.39
C PRO A 277 5.49 13.18 14.86
N ILE A 278 4.40 13.50 14.16
CA ILE A 278 4.30 13.35 12.69
C ILE A 278 5.34 14.22 11.98
N GLY A 279 5.55 15.46 12.42
CA GLY A 279 6.54 16.34 11.81
C GLY A 279 7.95 15.81 11.94
N ARG A 280 8.33 15.30 13.12
CA ARG A 280 9.60 14.59 13.34
C ARG A 280 9.73 13.36 12.43
N TYR A 281 8.68 12.55 12.28
CA TYR A 281 8.70 11.39 11.40
C TYR A 281 8.94 11.75 9.92
N ILE A 282 8.31 12.83 9.44
CA ILE A 282 8.55 13.36 8.09
C ILE A 282 9.97 13.89 7.96
N GLN A 283 10.47 14.60 8.98
CA GLN A 283 11.85 15.11 9.00
C GLN A 283 12.87 13.97 8.90
N ASN A 284 12.67 12.87 9.64
CA ASN A 284 13.53 11.69 9.55
C ASN A 284 13.58 11.12 8.13
N ASN A 285 12.44 11.03 7.44
CA ASN A 285 12.37 10.56 6.05
C ASN A 285 13.09 11.52 5.08
N LEU A 286 12.98 12.83 5.29
CA LEU A 286 13.71 13.82 4.49
C LEU A 286 15.22 13.72 4.72
N ASP A 287 15.66 13.60 5.97
CA ASP A 287 17.07 13.49 6.35
C ASP A 287 17.71 12.18 5.90
N PHE A 288 16.94 11.09 5.91
CA PHE A 288 17.38 9.79 5.42
C PHE A 288 17.88 9.90 3.97
N GLY A 289 17.15 10.60 3.09
CA GLY A 289 17.52 10.78 1.69
C GLY A 289 18.77 11.63 1.45
N ARG A 290 19.10 12.57 2.37
CA ARG A 290 20.27 13.45 2.23
C ARG A 290 21.61 12.71 2.27
N GLY A 291 21.63 11.50 2.84
CA GLY A 291 22.82 10.66 2.94
C GLY A 291 22.98 9.62 1.83
N LEU A 292 22.17 9.69 0.77
CA LEU A 292 22.18 8.71 -0.32
C LEU A 292 22.90 9.27 -1.54
N GLU A 293 23.82 8.49 -2.11
CA GLU A 293 24.45 8.78 -3.40
C GLU A 293 23.52 8.39 -4.56
N HIS A 294 22.81 7.29 -4.37
CA HIS A 294 21.87 6.72 -5.33
C HIS A 294 20.53 6.43 -4.63
N PRO A 295 19.72 7.47 -4.34
CA PRO A 295 18.43 7.28 -3.69
C PRO A 295 17.49 6.44 -4.59
N PRO A 296 16.70 5.51 -4.03
CA PRO A 296 15.70 4.81 -4.80
C PRO A 296 14.68 5.81 -5.35
N LEU A 297 14.17 5.51 -6.54
CA LEU A 297 13.14 6.36 -7.16
C LEU A 297 11.83 6.24 -6.36
N ILE A 298 11.16 7.37 -6.13
CA ILE A 298 9.86 7.39 -5.46
C ILE A 298 8.76 7.47 -6.51
N PHE A 299 7.76 6.61 -6.37
CA PHE A 299 6.59 6.57 -7.24
C PHE A 299 5.31 6.69 -6.43
N SER A 300 4.25 7.19 -7.08
CA SER A 300 2.87 7.00 -6.65
C SER A 300 2.11 6.12 -7.62
N VAL A 301 1.17 5.32 -7.10
CA VAL A 301 0.25 4.52 -7.91
C VAL A 301 -1.20 4.73 -7.49
N ASN A 302 -2.11 4.63 -8.45
CA ASN A 302 -3.55 4.71 -8.21
C ASN A 302 -4.31 3.65 -9.01
N TYR A 303 -4.77 2.60 -8.33
CA TYR A 303 -5.58 1.53 -8.94
C TYR A 303 -7.07 1.86 -9.00
N PHE A 304 -7.49 2.92 -8.34
CA PHE A 304 -8.88 3.25 -8.07
C PHE A 304 -9.37 4.46 -8.87
N LEU A 305 -8.63 4.86 -9.88
CA LEU A 305 -9.01 5.98 -10.72
C LEU A 305 -10.32 5.67 -11.48
N ARG A 306 -11.24 6.64 -11.48
CA ARG A 306 -12.51 6.57 -12.20
C ARG A 306 -12.58 7.61 -13.31
N ASP A 307 -13.36 7.27 -14.31
CA ASP A 307 -13.73 8.17 -15.37
C ASP A 307 -14.71 9.23 -14.84
N ARG A 308 -14.50 10.49 -15.23
CA ARG A 308 -15.27 11.63 -14.71
C ARG A 308 -16.70 11.69 -15.26
N GLU A 309 -16.93 11.16 -16.46
CA GLU A 309 -18.23 11.24 -17.14
C GLU A 309 -19.09 10.01 -16.84
N THR A 310 -18.47 8.82 -16.91
CA THR A 310 -19.17 7.54 -16.79
C THR A 310 -19.12 6.97 -15.37
N GLY A 311 -18.18 7.41 -14.53
CA GLY A 311 -17.93 6.83 -13.20
C GLY A 311 -17.33 5.42 -13.22
N ALA A 312 -17.02 4.89 -14.41
CA ALA A 312 -16.40 3.59 -14.57
C ALA A 312 -14.94 3.59 -14.09
N TRP A 313 -14.43 2.44 -13.65
CA TRP A 313 -13.02 2.30 -13.33
C TRP A 313 -12.17 2.42 -14.60
N LEU A 314 -11.11 3.22 -14.54
CA LEU A 314 -10.18 3.36 -15.66
C LEU A 314 -9.12 2.26 -15.70
N ASN A 315 -8.93 1.51 -14.61
CA ASN A 315 -7.94 0.44 -14.52
C ASN A 315 -8.61 -0.91 -14.27
N GLU A 316 -8.01 -1.96 -14.81
CA GLU A 316 -8.25 -3.32 -14.37
C GLU A 316 -7.33 -3.71 -13.21
N LYS A 317 -7.74 -4.68 -12.40
CA LYS A 317 -6.92 -5.16 -11.26
C LYS A 317 -5.54 -5.67 -11.69
N THR A 318 -5.41 -6.17 -12.91
CA THR A 318 -4.17 -6.74 -13.47
C THR A 318 -3.20 -5.67 -13.98
N ASP A 319 -3.65 -4.43 -14.22
CA ASP A 319 -2.83 -3.36 -14.79
C ASP A 319 -1.64 -2.97 -13.91
N LYS A 320 -1.74 -3.20 -12.59
CA LYS A 320 -0.62 -3.03 -11.66
C LYS A 320 0.65 -3.75 -12.10
N ARG A 321 0.53 -4.89 -12.80
CA ARG A 321 1.68 -5.62 -13.35
C ARG A 321 2.45 -4.78 -14.35
N VAL A 322 1.73 -4.09 -15.24
CA VAL A 322 2.33 -3.19 -16.23
C VAL A 322 2.99 -1.99 -15.54
N TRP A 323 2.32 -1.38 -14.55
CA TRP A 323 2.86 -0.24 -13.82
C TRP A 323 4.19 -0.57 -13.13
N TYR A 324 4.28 -1.74 -12.48
CA TYR A 324 5.52 -2.18 -11.83
C TYR A 324 6.63 -2.52 -12.82
N LYS A 325 6.30 -3.10 -13.99
CA LYS A 325 7.31 -3.32 -15.05
C LYS A 325 7.81 -2.02 -15.65
N TRP A 326 6.96 -0.99 -15.79
CA TRP A 326 7.42 0.33 -16.22
C TRP A 326 8.32 0.97 -15.16
N MET A 327 7.96 0.93 -13.87
CA MET A 327 8.80 1.45 -12.80
C MET A 327 10.16 0.73 -12.74
N GLU A 328 10.17 -0.58 -12.92
CA GLU A 328 11.40 -1.39 -12.96
C GLU A 328 12.32 -0.95 -14.10
N GLN A 329 11.79 -0.85 -15.32
CA GLN A 329 12.56 -0.34 -16.46
C GLN A 329 13.00 1.12 -16.27
N ARG A 330 12.19 1.92 -15.55
CA ARG A 330 12.50 3.33 -15.24
C ARG A 330 13.68 3.45 -14.28
N VAL A 331 13.77 2.58 -13.27
CA VAL A 331 14.92 2.50 -12.35
C VAL A 331 16.23 2.25 -13.10
N HIS A 332 16.18 1.47 -14.19
CA HIS A 332 17.35 1.17 -15.04
C HIS A 332 17.55 2.14 -16.22
N GLY A 333 16.73 3.19 -16.34
CA GLY A 333 16.84 4.17 -17.42
C GLY A 333 16.48 3.65 -18.81
N GLU A 334 15.74 2.54 -18.90
CA GLU A 334 15.41 1.86 -20.16
C GLU A 334 14.16 2.40 -20.85
N VAL A 335 13.34 3.17 -20.13
CA VAL A 335 12.10 3.79 -20.64
C VAL A 335 12.08 5.30 -20.41
N GLY A 336 11.40 6.00 -21.32
CA GLY A 336 11.19 7.44 -21.24
C GLY A 336 10.07 7.80 -20.27
N ALA A 337 9.92 9.11 -20.06
CA ALA A 337 8.80 9.66 -19.32
C ALA A 337 8.43 11.05 -19.86
N ILE A 338 7.19 11.48 -19.61
CA ILE A 338 6.68 12.81 -19.92
C ILE A 338 6.66 13.59 -18.61
N ARG A 339 7.23 14.81 -18.62
CA ARG A 339 7.24 15.68 -17.44
C ARG A 339 5.87 16.32 -17.27
N THR A 340 5.25 16.17 -16.11
CA THR A 340 4.00 16.83 -15.73
C THR A 340 4.27 17.88 -14.65
N PRO A 341 3.26 18.68 -14.24
CA PRO A 341 3.39 19.55 -13.06
C PRO A 341 3.62 18.80 -11.73
N THR A 342 3.22 17.53 -11.67
CA THR A 342 3.16 16.69 -10.45
C THR A 342 4.19 15.58 -10.40
N GLY A 343 4.93 15.34 -11.48
CA GLY A 343 5.95 14.29 -11.56
C GLY A 343 6.29 13.90 -12.99
N TRP A 344 6.63 12.63 -13.19
CA TRP A 344 6.86 12.05 -14.51
C TRP A 344 5.92 10.87 -14.75
N ILE A 345 5.23 10.89 -15.89
CA ILE A 345 4.33 9.81 -16.30
C ILE A 345 4.94 8.99 -17.45
N PRO A 346 4.53 7.74 -17.64
CA PRO A 346 4.99 6.90 -18.75
C PRO A 346 4.67 7.52 -20.11
N ARG A 347 5.48 7.20 -21.13
CA ARG A 347 5.10 7.43 -22.54
C ARG A 347 4.14 6.34 -23.00
N TYR A 348 3.26 6.67 -23.94
CA TYR A 348 2.27 5.72 -24.46
C TYR A 348 2.94 4.50 -25.11
N GLU A 349 3.99 4.70 -25.90
CA GLU A 349 4.67 3.64 -26.64
C GLU A 349 5.29 2.60 -25.70
N ASP A 350 5.87 3.07 -24.59
CA ASP A 350 6.46 2.21 -23.56
C ASP A 350 5.38 1.37 -22.90
N LEU A 351 4.27 2.00 -22.47
CA LEU A 351 3.15 1.27 -21.86
C LEU A 351 2.53 0.28 -22.83
N ARG A 352 2.26 0.68 -24.07
CA ARG A 352 1.63 -0.20 -25.07
C ARG A 352 2.47 -1.47 -25.29
N ARG A 353 3.80 -1.32 -25.38
CA ARG A 353 4.71 -2.46 -25.46
C ARG A 353 4.63 -3.34 -24.21
N ILE A 354 4.71 -2.76 -23.02
CA ILE A 354 4.69 -3.51 -21.75
C ILE A 354 3.33 -4.20 -21.55
N PHE A 355 2.20 -3.58 -21.93
CA PHE A 355 0.88 -4.20 -21.92
C PHE A 355 0.84 -5.46 -22.78
N GLN A 356 1.43 -5.40 -23.98
CA GLN A 356 1.53 -6.55 -24.86
C GLN A 356 2.45 -7.64 -24.28
N GLU A 357 3.59 -7.28 -23.71
CA GLU A 357 4.56 -8.22 -23.12
C GLU A 357 4.03 -8.92 -21.85
N VAL A 358 3.33 -8.18 -20.99
CA VAL A 358 2.94 -8.64 -19.64
C VAL A 358 1.55 -9.26 -19.62
N LEU A 359 0.61 -8.65 -20.36
CA LEU A 359 -0.81 -9.02 -20.33
C LEU A 359 -1.30 -9.59 -21.67
N GLY A 360 -0.48 -9.58 -22.72
CA GLY A 360 -0.85 -10.12 -24.03
C GLY A 360 -1.98 -9.35 -24.72
N ARG A 361 -2.22 -8.09 -24.34
CA ARG A 361 -3.33 -7.27 -24.83
C ARG A 361 -2.85 -5.94 -25.40
N ASP A 362 -3.56 -5.46 -26.43
CA ASP A 362 -3.35 -4.10 -26.93
C ASP A 362 -3.83 -3.08 -25.88
N TYR A 363 -3.18 -1.91 -25.89
CA TYR A 363 -3.46 -0.83 -24.96
C TYR A 363 -3.90 0.39 -25.76
N PRO A 364 -5.21 0.68 -25.85
CA PRO A 364 -5.72 1.76 -26.68
C PRO A 364 -5.26 3.13 -26.19
N TYR A 365 -4.90 4.01 -27.14
CA TYR A 365 -4.51 5.39 -26.83
C TYR A 365 -5.57 6.16 -26.04
N ALA A 366 -6.86 5.90 -26.29
CA ALA A 366 -7.96 6.52 -25.55
C ALA A 366 -7.93 6.17 -24.05
N ALA A 367 -7.59 4.92 -23.70
CA ALA A 367 -7.44 4.49 -22.31
C ALA A 367 -6.26 5.21 -21.64
N TYR A 368 -5.11 5.25 -22.33
CA TYR A 368 -3.94 6.02 -21.88
C TYR A 368 -4.27 7.47 -21.61
N ARG A 369 -4.94 8.14 -22.56
CA ARG A 369 -5.34 9.54 -22.42
C ARG A 369 -6.23 9.76 -21.20
N ALA A 370 -7.25 8.93 -21.01
CA ALA A 370 -8.16 9.04 -19.86
C ALA A 370 -7.44 8.79 -18.52
N GLN A 371 -6.58 7.79 -18.47
CA GLN A 371 -5.82 7.40 -17.29
C GLN A 371 -4.82 8.50 -16.88
N PHE A 372 -4.04 9.00 -17.81
CA PHE A 372 -2.90 9.88 -17.53
C PHE A 372 -3.17 11.38 -17.71
N THR A 373 -4.42 11.78 -17.95
CA THR A 373 -4.81 13.20 -17.91
C THR A 373 -4.48 13.81 -16.55
N VAL A 374 -3.74 14.92 -16.55
CA VAL A 374 -3.46 15.70 -15.34
C VAL A 374 -4.71 16.51 -14.99
N ARG A 375 -5.23 16.28 -13.78
CA ARG A 375 -6.46 16.86 -13.26
C ARG A 375 -6.11 18.01 -12.31
N VAL A 376 -5.96 19.20 -12.86
CA VAL A 376 -5.36 20.34 -12.14
C VAL A 376 -6.22 20.77 -10.94
N PRO A 377 -7.55 20.96 -11.06
CA PRO A 377 -8.39 21.34 -9.92
C PRO A 377 -8.29 20.35 -8.76
N GLU A 378 -8.32 19.05 -9.03
CA GLU A 378 -8.26 17.98 -8.04
C GLU A 378 -6.92 17.96 -7.32
N ASN A 379 -5.82 18.16 -8.06
CA ASN A 379 -4.49 18.27 -7.46
C ASN A 379 -4.32 19.53 -6.61
N LEU A 380 -4.84 20.69 -7.03
CA LEU A 380 -4.83 21.92 -6.23
C LEU A 380 -5.66 21.77 -4.95
N ALA A 381 -6.86 21.18 -5.06
CA ALA A 381 -7.72 20.89 -3.92
C ALA A 381 -7.04 19.93 -2.92
N LYS A 382 -6.27 18.95 -3.41
CA LYS A 382 -5.46 18.08 -2.55
C LYS A 382 -4.38 18.85 -1.81
N ILE A 383 -3.63 19.71 -2.50
CA ILE A 383 -2.59 20.55 -1.86
C ILE A 383 -3.22 21.41 -0.75
N GLU A 384 -4.35 22.06 -1.01
CA GLU A 384 -5.06 22.87 0.00
C GLU A 384 -5.48 22.07 1.23
N ARG A 385 -6.05 20.88 1.04
CA ARG A 385 -6.43 20.01 2.17
C ARG A 385 -5.23 19.59 3.01
N ILE A 386 -4.17 19.11 2.35
CA ILE A 386 -2.95 18.65 3.01
C ILE A 386 -2.26 19.80 3.74
N GLU A 387 -2.10 20.94 3.08
CA GLU A 387 -1.48 22.12 3.69
C GLU A 387 -2.27 22.59 4.90
N ARG A 388 -3.62 22.61 4.83
CA ARG A 388 -4.46 22.94 5.98
C ARG A 388 -4.19 22.02 7.16
N ILE A 389 -4.20 20.69 6.95
CA ILE A 389 -3.93 19.70 8.01
C ILE A 389 -2.58 19.99 8.66
N TYR A 390 -1.52 20.15 7.87
CA TYR A 390 -0.19 20.42 8.40
C TYR A 390 -0.09 21.77 9.14
N ARG A 391 -0.81 22.80 8.71
CA ARG A 391 -0.82 24.10 9.40
C ARG A 391 -1.64 24.09 10.68
N THR A 392 -2.74 23.35 10.75
CA THR A 392 -3.70 23.45 11.86
C THR A 392 -3.62 22.32 12.87
N GLU A 393 -3.17 21.13 12.45
CA GLU A 393 -3.22 19.90 13.26
C GLU A 393 -1.82 19.39 13.65
N ILE A 394 -0.77 19.72 12.88
CA ILE A 394 0.60 19.18 13.08
C ILE A 394 1.59 20.32 13.35
N ALA A 395 1.79 20.64 14.62
CA ALA A 395 2.58 21.80 15.05
C ALA A 395 4.07 21.75 14.65
N ASP A 396 4.64 20.55 14.51
CA ASP A 396 6.06 20.32 14.26
C ASP A 396 6.39 20.05 12.77
N THR A 397 5.49 20.44 11.85
CA THR A 397 5.68 20.20 10.42
C THR A 397 6.97 20.84 9.88
N PRO A 398 7.84 20.09 9.18
CA PRO A 398 9.02 20.66 8.52
C PRO A 398 8.69 21.70 7.46
N GLU A 399 9.48 22.77 7.37
CA GLU A 399 9.30 23.83 6.36
C GLU A 399 9.34 23.30 4.93
N ALA A 400 10.16 22.26 4.69
CA ALA A 400 10.26 21.59 3.40
C ALA A 400 8.90 21.10 2.87
N VAL A 401 7.98 20.68 3.74
CA VAL A 401 6.63 20.28 3.35
C VAL A 401 5.90 21.44 2.67
N PHE A 402 5.87 22.61 3.30
CA PHE A 402 5.18 23.78 2.76
C PHE A 402 5.85 24.30 1.48
N ARG A 403 7.19 24.33 1.45
CA ARG A 403 7.94 24.74 0.26
C ARG A 403 7.60 23.88 -0.95
N VAL A 404 7.71 22.55 -0.80
CA VAL A 404 7.51 21.61 -1.91
C VAL A 404 6.06 21.60 -2.39
N LEU A 405 5.10 21.71 -1.48
CA LEU A 405 3.68 21.83 -1.81
C LEU A 405 3.40 23.11 -2.62
N GLU A 406 3.99 24.24 -2.23
CA GLU A 406 3.84 25.51 -2.94
C GLU A 406 4.51 25.49 -4.31
N GLU A 407 5.68 24.88 -4.43
CA GLU A 407 6.34 24.71 -5.74
C GLU A 407 5.50 23.87 -6.70
N GLN A 408 4.86 22.81 -6.21
CA GLN A 408 3.93 22.01 -7.02
C GLN A 408 2.66 22.80 -7.37
N ARG A 409 2.11 23.56 -6.42
CA ARG A 409 0.98 24.47 -6.66
C ARG A 409 1.28 25.43 -7.79
N ARG A 410 2.46 26.07 -7.78
CA ARG A 410 2.88 27.00 -8.84
C ARG A 410 2.95 26.31 -10.20
N ARG A 411 3.59 25.14 -10.29
CA ARG A 411 3.65 24.35 -11.55
C ARG A 411 2.24 24.01 -12.07
N LEU A 412 1.32 23.65 -11.19
CA LEU A 412 -0.06 23.35 -11.54
C LEU A 412 -0.81 24.58 -12.06
N LEU A 413 -0.65 25.74 -11.42
CA LEU A 413 -1.26 27.00 -11.85
C LEU A 413 -0.73 27.47 -13.20
N GLU A 414 0.59 27.42 -13.41
CA GLU A 414 1.24 27.72 -14.69
C GLU A 414 0.73 26.79 -15.81
N ALA A 415 0.62 25.49 -15.52
CA ALA A 415 0.08 24.53 -16.48
C ALA A 415 -1.41 24.76 -16.76
N ARG A 416 -2.20 25.14 -15.76
CA ARG A 416 -3.62 25.50 -15.93
C ARG A 416 -3.81 26.67 -16.88
N GLU A 417 -3.00 27.71 -16.72
CA GLU A 417 -3.05 28.89 -17.58
C GLU A 417 -2.74 28.54 -19.04
N ARG A 418 -1.79 27.63 -19.25
CA ARG A 418 -1.35 27.24 -20.60
C ARG A 418 -2.25 26.21 -21.28
N TYR A 419 -2.79 25.25 -20.53
CA TYR A 419 -3.42 24.05 -21.10
C TYR A 419 -4.86 23.83 -20.63
N GLY A 420 -5.34 24.59 -19.65
CA GLY A 420 -6.66 24.42 -19.03
C GLY A 420 -6.64 23.46 -17.83
N ASP A 421 -7.84 23.15 -17.32
CA ASP A 421 -8.02 22.37 -16.09
C ASP A 421 -7.65 20.89 -16.22
N TYR A 422 -7.80 20.32 -17.42
CA TYR A 422 -7.58 18.90 -17.69
C TYR A 422 -6.60 18.78 -18.85
N ILE A 423 -5.38 18.33 -18.54
CA ILE A 423 -4.27 18.35 -19.47
C ILE A 423 -4.00 16.91 -19.93
N ALA A 424 -4.28 16.63 -21.19
CA ALA A 424 -3.99 15.33 -21.77
C ALA A 424 -2.47 15.12 -21.90
N PRO A 425 -1.95 13.87 -21.79
CA PRO A 425 -0.53 13.60 -21.83
C PRO A 425 0.18 14.15 -23.08
N GLU A 426 -0.46 14.09 -24.25
CA GLU A 426 0.10 14.62 -25.51
C GLU A 426 0.37 16.13 -25.50
N GLN A 427 -0.30 16.90 -24.63
CA GLN A 427 -0.08 18.34 -24.52
C GLN A 427 1.20 18.68 -23.75
N LEU A 428 1.76 17.70 -23.03
CA LEU A 428 2.94 17.81 -22.18
C LEU A 428 4.17 17.10 -22.76
N ALA A 429 3.99 16.34 -23.85
CA ALA A 429 5.00 15.48 -24.45
C ALA A 429 6.05 16.22 -25.27
#